data_AF-A0A1Q9RY84-F1
#
_entry.id   AF-A0A1Q9RY84-F1
#
_cell.length_a   1.000
_cell.length_b   1.000
_cell.length_c   1.000
_cell.angle_alpha   90.00
_cell.angle_beta   90.00
_cell.angle_gamma   90.00
#
_symmetry.space_group_name_H-M   'P 1'
#
loop_
_entity.id
_entity.type
_entity.pdbx_description
1 polymer ?
#
loop_
_entity_poly.entity_id
_entity_poly.type
_entity_poly.pdbx_seq_one_letter_code
_entity_poly.pdbx_strand_id
1 'polypeptide(L)'
;MVRLEFGDPDDPDEVRRMAGFSPYHLVEDGVAYPPVFLDSGDTDPRCPPWHARKFAARLQAATAGPAPVLLRIWRNVGHGWATDKEVALTENTEWLAFAMKVLGMRP
;
A
#
# COMPACT_ATOMS: atom_id res chain seq x y z
N MET A 1 6.66 -2.76 19.51
CA MET A 1 5.66 -3.48 18.70
C MET A 1 6.33 -4.10 17.48
N VAL A 2 6.90 -3.32 16.56
CA VAL A 2 7.55 -3.86 15.34
C VAL A 2 8.62 -4.92 15.65
N ARG A 3 9.56 -4.66 16.55
CA ARG A 3 10.62 -5.63 16.91
C ARG A 3 10.08 -6.93 17.53
N LEU A 4 9.12 -6.81 18.44
CA LEU A 4 8.58 -7.95 19.16
C LEU A 4 7.77 -8.89 18.25
N GLU A 5 7.06 -8.32 17.27
CA GLU A 5 6.16 -9.09 16.40
C GLU A 5 6.83 -9.52 15.09
N PHE A 6 7.65 -8.65 14.49
CA PHE A 6 8.20 -8.89 13.15
C PHE A 6 9.69 -9.19 13.14
N GLY A 7 10.46 -8.74 14.13
CA GLY A 7 11.92 -8.88 14.21
C GLY A 7 12.66 -7.56 14.31
N ASP A 8 13.91 -7.63 14.77
CA ASP A 8 14.82 -6.52 14.94
C ASP A 8 15.52 -6.17 13.61
N PRO A 9 15.31 -4.95 13.05
CA PRO A 9 16.02 -4.51 11.87
C PRO A 9 17.54 -4.29 12.08
N ASP A 10 18.00 -4.29 13.33
CA ASP A 10 19.44 -4.19 13.65
C ASP A 10 20.12 -5.56 13.73
N ASP A 11 19.37 -6.67 13.69
CA ASP A 11 19.91 -8.03 13.64
C ASP A 11 19.92 -8.55 12.18
N PRO A 12 21.10 -8.86 11.60
CA PRO A 12 21.20 -9.37 10.23
C PRO A 12 20.43 -10.66 9.94
N ASP A 13 20.31 -11.58 10.91
CA ASP A 13 19.54 -12.82 10.75
C ASP A 13 18.05 -12.53 10.67
N GLU A 14 17.56 -11.62 11.52
CA GLU A 14 16.16 -11.19 11.49
C GLU A 14 15.85 -10.35 10.24
N VAL A 15 16.77 -9.52 9.78
CA VAL A 15 16.64 -8.80 8.49
C VAL A 15 16.49 -9.79 7.33
N ARG A 16 17.31 -10.84 7.28
CA ARG A 16 17.18 -11.90 6.26
C ARG A 16 15.81 -12.57 6.32
N ARG A 17 15.33 -12.89 7.53
CA ARG A 17 14.00 -13.47 7.73
C ARG A 17 12.89 -12.53 7.27
N MET A 18 12.95 -11.25 7.66
CA MET A 18 11.97 -10.22 7.28
C MET A 18 11.94 -9.96 5.77
N ALA A 19 13.10 -9.96 5.11
CA ALA A 19 13.18 -9.82 3.66
C ALA A 19 12.41 -10.94 2.94
N GLY A 20 12.37 -12.15 3.52
CA GLY A 20 11.64 -13.30 2.97
C GLY A 20 10.11 -13.15 2.94
N PHE A 21 9.53 -12.17 3.63
CA PHE A 21 8.09 -11.88 3.56
C PHE A 21 7.76 -10.41 3.31
N SER A 22 8.77 -9.54 3.13
CA SER A 22 8.57 -8.12 2.94
C SER A 22 7.99 -7.84 1.55
N PRO A 23 6.75 -7.29 1.44
CA PRO A 23 6.12 -7.10 0.13
C PRO A 23 6.94 -6.23 -0.82
N TYR A 24 7.66 -5.23 -0.30
CA TYR A 24 8.52 -4.36 -1.09
C TYR A 24 9.72 -5.11 -1.72
N HIS A 25 10.36 -5.99 -0.95
CA HIS A 25 11.55 -6.72 -1.41
C HIS A 25 11.19 -7.90 -2.32
N LEU A 26 9.97 -8.43 -2.22
CA LEU A 26 9.47 -9.54 -3.02
C LEU A 26 8.82 -9.10 -4.35
N VAL A 27 8.93 -7.83 -4.74
CA VAL A 27 8.50 -7.40 -6.07
C VAL A 27 9.55 -7.81 -7.11
N GLU A 28 9.12 -8.57 -8.11
CA GLU A 28 9.92 -9.10 -9.21
C GLU A 28 9.60 -8.37 -10.52
N ASP A 29 10.65 -8.09 -11.31
CA ASP A 29 10.49 -7.41 -12.61
C ASP A 29 9.86 -8.35 -13.64
N GLY A 30 8.99 -7.80 -14.50
CA GLY A 30 8.36 -8.55 -15.58
C GLY A 30 7.12 -9.32 -15.17
N VAL A 31 6.76 -9.33 -13.88
CA VAL A 31 5.54 -9.97 -13.41
C VAL A 31 4.32 -9.14 -13.78
N ALA A 32 3.27 -9.79 -14.30
CA ALA A 32 1.98 -9.15 -14.54
C ALA A 32 1.19 -9.08 -13.23
N TYR A 33 1.50 -8.08 -12.40
CA TYR A 33 0.77 -7.86 -11.14
C TYR A 33 -0.71 -7.52 -11.39
N PRO A 34 -1.62 -7.88 -10.46
CA PRO A 34 -3.03 -7.52 -10.56
C PRO A 34 -3.22 -5.99 -10.40
N PRO A 35 -4.43 -5.48 -10.65
CA PRO A 35 -4.75 -4.10 -10.32
C PRO A 35 -4.54 -3.85 -8.82
N VAL A 36 -3.83 -2.78 -8.49
CA VAL A 36 -3.50 -2.40 -7.11
C VAL A 36 -3.95 -0.97 -6.84
N PHE A 37 -4.62 -0.76 -5.71
CA PHE A 37 -4.93 0.56 -5.16
C PHE A 37 -4.34 0.64 -3.75
N LEU A 38 -3.35 1.51 -3.57
CA LEU A 38 -2.71 1.78 -2.29
C LEU A 38 -3.20 3.12 -1.77
N ASP A 39 -3.60 3.17 -0.51
CA ASP A 39 -3.98 4.40 0.18
C ASP A 39 -3.18 4.61 1.47
N SER A 40 -2.90 5.87 1.80
CA SER A 40 -2.19 6.22 3.02
C SER A 40 -2.43 7.69 3.40
N GLY A 41 -2.45 7.98 4.70
CA GLY A 41 -2.47 9.34 5.23
C GLY A 41 -1.08 9.99 5.23
N ASP A 42 -0.97 11.25 4.84
CA ASP A 42 0.33 11.95 4.80
C ASP A 42 0.93 12.25 6.17
N THR A 43 0.11 12.25 7.23
CA THR A 43 0.50 12.52 8.62
C THR A 43 0.34 11.30 9.52
N ASP A 44 0.25 10.09 8.94
CA ASP A 44 0.15 8.85 9.70
C ASP A 44 1.40 8.58 10.56
N PRO A 45 1.30 8.65 11.90
CA PRO A 45 2.45 8.43 12.77
C PRO A 45 2.70 6.95 13.08
N ARG A 46 1.73 6.06 12.78
CA ARG A 46 1.78 4.62 13.08
C ARG A 46 2.38 3.85 11.91
N CYS A 47 1.95 4.17 10.69
CA CYS A 47 2.43 3.58 9.46
C CYS A 47 2.77 4.70 8.45
N PRO A 48 4.02 5.19 8.46
CA PRO A 48 4.38 6.35 7.64
C PRO A 48 4.12 6.14 6.14
N PRO A 49 3.68 7.19 5.41
CA PRO A 49 3.27 7.09 4.01
C PRO A 49 4.39 6.69 3.04
N TRP A 50 5.65 6.77 3.47
CA TRP A 50 6.77 6.33 2.65
C TRP A 50 6.73 4.84 2.33
N HIS A 51 6.08 4.00 3.14
CA HIS A 51 5.90 2.58 2.81
C HIS A 51 5.05 2.43 1.54
N ALA A 52 3.87 3.07 1.51
CA ALA A 52 2.98 3.07 0.35
C ALA A 52 3.64 3.71 -0.88
N ARG A 53 4.35 4.83 -0.72
CA ARG A 53 5.07 5.51 -1.81
C ARG A 53 6.13 4.62 -2.46
N LYS A 54 7.00 3.99 -1.65
CA LYS A 54 8.06 3.11 -2.16
C LYS A 54 7.47 1.87 -2.83
N PHE A 55 6.43 1.27 -2.24
CA PHE A 55 5.81 0.07 -2.78
C PHE A 55 5.08 0.34 -4.10
N ALA A 56 4.32 1.44 -4.18
CA ALA A 56 3.69 1.87 -5.43
C ALA A 56 4.72 2.07 -6.55
N ALA A 57 5.80 2.82 -6.27
CA ALA A 57 6.86 3.07 -7.25
C ALA A 57 7.53 1.76 -7.70
N ARG A 58 7.81 0.84 -6.78
CA ARG A 58 8.42 -0.45 -7.09
C ARG A 58 7.50 -1.32 -7.96
N LEU A 59 6.22 -1.41 -7.62
CA LEU A 59 5.22 -2.15 -8.42
C LEU A 59 5.02 -1.54 -9.81
N GLN A 60 4.91 -0.21 -9.91
CA GLN A 60 4.78 0.50 -11.19
C GLN A 60 5.98 0.27 -12.11
N ALA A 61 7.19 0.23 -11.55
CA ALA A 61 8.40 -0.03 -12.32
C ALA A 61 8.55 -1.51 -12.75
N ALA A 62 8.06 -2.44 -11.93
CA ALA A 62 8.25 -3.87 -12.13
C ALA A 62 7.15 -4.52 -12.98
N THR A 63 5.91 -4.02 -12.91
CA THR A 63 4.77 -4.66 -13.55
C THR A 63 4.86 -4.62 -15.07
N ALA A 64 4.70 -5.77 -15.72
CA ALA A 64 4.63 -5.87 -17.19
C ALA A 64 3.20 -5.94 -17.73
N GLY A 65 2.21 -6.05 -16.85
CA GLY A 65 0.80 -6.15 -17.22
C GLY A 65 0.15 -4.78 -17.45
N PRO A 66 -1.01 -4.73 -18.12
CA PRO A 66 -1.77 -3.49 -18.32
C PRO A 66 -2.54 -3.05 -17.06
N ALA A 67 -2.49 -3.84 -15.99
CA ALA A 67 -3.23 -3.58 -14.77
C ALA A 67 -2.70 -2.32 -14.06
N PRO A 68 -3.57 -1.42 -13.60
CA PRO A 68 -3.13 -0.18 -12.97
C PRO A 68 -2.59 -0.43 -11.56
N VAL A 69 -1.52 0.29 -11.21
CA VAL A 69 -1.04 0.43 -9.83
C VAL A 69 -1.22 1.89 -9.43
N LEU A 70 -2.17 2.16 -8.55
CA LEU A 70 -2.55 3.51 -8.12
C LEU A 70 -2.13 3.76 -6.67
N LEU A 71 -1.71 4.98 -6.38
CA LEU A 71 -1.40 5.45 -5.04
C LEU A 71 -2.22 6.70 -4.72
N ARG A 72 -2.98 6.64 -3.63
CA ARG A 72 -3.72 7.74 -3.06
C ARG A 72 -3.11 8.18 -1.73
N ILE A 73 -2.63 9.41 -1.67
CA ILE A 73 -2.17 10.03 -0.41
C ILE A 73 -3.19 11.06 0.04
N TRP A 74 -3.72 10.88 1.24
CA TRP A 74 -4.71 11.76 1.86
C TRP A 74 -4.01 12.85 2.69
N ARG A 75 -4.35 14.11 2.42
CA ARG A 75 -3.73 15.26 3.12
C ARG A 75 -4.38 15.50 4.47
N ASN A 76 -3.57 15.76 5.49
CA ASN A 76 -4.00 15.98 6.87
C ASN A 76 -4.78 14.78 7.45
N VAL A 77 -4.45 13.57 6.99
CA VAL A 77 -5.06 12.33 7.47
C VAL A 77 -3.99 11.46 8.12
N GLY A 78 -4.32 10.92 9.30
CA GLY A 78 -3.47 10.00 10.06
C GLY A 78 -3.81 8.53 9.78
N HIS A 79 -3.68 7.66 10.78
CA HIS A 79 -3.95 6.22 10.64
C HIS A 79 -5.45 5.82 10.74
N GLY A 80 -6.39 6.72 10.41
CA GLY A 80 -7.82 6.41 10.27
C GLY A 80 -8.78 6.74 11.43
N TRP A 81 -8.32 6.89 12.69
CA TRP A 81 -9.25 7.04 13.85
C TRP A 81 -10.02 8.37 13.88
N ALA A 82 -9.42 9.45 13.39
CA ALA A 82 -9.98 10.80 13.43
C ALA A 82 -10.13 11.40 12.03
N THR A 83 -10.32 10.53 11.02
CA THR A 83 -10.56 10.97 9.64
C THR A 83 -11.92 11.66 9.57
N ASP A 84 -11.96 12.82 8.91
CA ASP A 84 -13.20 13.55 8.68
C ASP A 84 -14.22 12.68 7.92
N LYS A 85 -15.52 12.84 8.20
CA LYS A 85 -16.56 12.00 7.62
C LYS A 85 -16.63 12.11 6.09
N GLU A 86 -16.43 13.29 5.53
CA GLU A 86 -16.44 13.49 4.08
C GLU A 86 -15.23 12.82 3.42
N VAL A 87 -14.07 12.88 4.09
CA VAL A 87 -12.87 12.17 3.65
C VAL A 87 -13.10 10.66 3.69
N ALA A 88 -13.63 10.12 4.79
CA ALA A 88 -13.94 8.70 4.91
C ALA A 88 -14.96 8.23 3.86
N LEU A 89 -15.99 9.02 3.57
CA LEU A 89 -16.95 8.71 2.50
C LEU A 89 -16.26 8.67 1.14
N THR A 90 -15.35 9.62 0.89
CA THR A 90 -14.58 9.68 -0.37
C THR A 90 -13.61 8.52 -0.49
N GLU A 91 -12.88 8.15 0.57
CA GLU A 91 -12.02 6.97 0.66
C GLU A 91 -12.77 5.71 0.24
N ASN A 92 -13.93 5.46 0.86
CA ASN A 92 -14.76 4.30 0.55
C ASN A 92 -15.30 4.34 -0.88
N THR A 93 -15.70 5.53 -1.36
CA THR A 93 -16.20 5.70 -2.73
C THR A 93 -15.10 5.42 -3.76
N GLU A 94 -13.90 5.96 -3.58
CA GLU A 94 -12.76 5.74 -4.48
C GLU A 94 -12.35 4.25 -4.49
N TRP A 95 -12.28 3.61 -3.32
CA TRP A 95 -11.95 2.19 -3.21
C TRP A 95 -13.00 1.28 -3.87
N LEU A 96 -14.29 1.51 -3.59
CA LEU A 96 -15.38 0.75 -4.21
C LEU A 96 -15.43 0.98 -5.73
N ALA A 97 -15.27 2.22 -6.20
CA ALA A 97 -15.24 2.52 -7.62
C ALA A 97 -14.07 1.83 -8.34
N PHE A 98 -12.90 1.78 -7.71
CA PHE A 98 -11.76 1.02 -8.21
C PHE A 98 -12.09 -0.47 -8.30
N ALA A 99 -12.58 -1.07 -7.20
CA ALA A 99 -12.93 -2.49 -7.15
C ALA A 99 -13.98 -2.85 -8.21
N MET A 100 -15.07 -2.08 -8.30
CA MET A 100 -16.12 -2.29 -9.29
C MET A 100 -15.57 -2.21 -10.72
N LYS A 101 -14.72 -1.21 -11.00
CA LYS A 101 -14.12 -1.03 -12.32
C LYS A 101 -13.23 -2.20 -12.73
N VAL A 102 -12.32 -2.63 -11.85
CA VAL A 102 -11.35 -3.68 -12.19
C VAL A 102 -11.96 -5.07 -12.20
N LEU A 103 -13.09 -5.26 -11.50
CA LEU A 103 -13.87 -6.50 -11.50
C LEU A 103 -15.00 -6.50 -12.55
N GLY A 104 -15.16 -5.42 -13.32
CA GLY A 104 -16.19 -5.31 -14.35
C GLY A 104 -17.62 -5.28 -13.80
N MET A 105 -17.80 -4.88 -12.53
CA MET A 105 -19.10 -4.77 -11.89
C MET A 105 -19.86 -3.56 -12.43
N ARG A 106 -21.15 -3.73 -12.68
CA ARG A 106 -22.07 -2.65 -13.02
C ARG A 106 -23.07 -2.47 -11.88
N PRO A 107 -23.46 -1.24 -11.55
CA PRO A 107 -24.49 -0.97 -10.55
C PRO A 107 -25.81 -1.68 -10.84
#